data_AF-A0A671SN29-F1
#
_entry.id   AF-A0A671SN29-F1
#
_cell.length_a   1.000
_cell.length_b   1.000
_cell.length_c   1.000
_cell.angle_alpha   90.00
_cell.angle_beta   90.00
_cell.angle_gamma   90.00
#
_symmetry.space_group_name_H-M   'P 1'
#
loop_
_entity.id
_entity.type
_entity.pdbx_description
1 polymer ?
#
loop_
_entity_poly.entity_id
_entity_poly.type
_entity_poly.pdbx_seq_one_letter_code
_entity_poly.pdbx_strand_id
1 'polypeptide(L)'
;MMFYYLFSGLKWEVRANERYFHRSCRRKSFLCFRWGRYADNVVRSYKYTPLTFLPLNLYEQFQRMANLFFLLIVVLQCVPIIATIPWYSTMLPLLFVLLVRGCKDLATDLVSLSFMSFSQSILFCCLSQADLLLLFSTEPHSLCYVETADIDGETNLKFRQALSVTHTELNGDSVKENLAAFDGIVWCEEPNGNLHSFKGELHWKGEHHLLDTDHLLLRGTVLRNTNIVYGLAIYTGSDSKILQNCGKLKLKKTQVEILLNKTVLVVRERKKLSFLSALIVQSLVDLLSCI
;
A
#
# COMPACT_ATOMS: atom_id res chain seq x y z
N MET A 1 12.26 40.17 -2.63
CA MET A 1 12.26 39.40 -3.89
C MET A 1 12.78 37.96 -3.73
N MET A 2 13.62 37.64 -2.74
CA MET A 2 14.12 36.28 -2.48
C MET A 2 13.10 35.33 -1.79
N PHE A 3 12.13 35.88 -1.04
CA PHE A 3 11.10 35.10 -0.32
C PHE A 3 10.02 34.48 -1.23
N TYR A 4 9.71 35.07 -2.39
CA TYR A 4 8.69 34.54 -3.30
C TYR A 4 9.11 33.24 -4.02
N TYR A 5 10.41 32.96 -4.12
CA TYR A 5 10.90 31.72 -4.73
C TYR A 5 10.83 30.52 -3.77
N LEU A 6 10.91 30.73 -2.45
CA LEU A 6 10.81 29.63 -1.48
C LEU A 6 9.38 29.03 -1.45
N PHE A 7 8.37 29.89 -1.57
CA PHE A 7 6.95 29.50 -1.61
C PHE A 7 6.56 28.74 -2.88
N SER A 8 7.36 28.83 -3.94
CA SER A 8 7.05 28.20 -5.24
C SER A 8 7.15 26.65 -5.19
N GLY A 9 7.74 26.08 -4.13
CA GLY A 9 7.92 24.63 -3.96
C GLY A 9 7.13 23.97 -2.83
N LEU A 10 6.66 24.71 -1.83
CA LEU A 10 5.98 24.17 -0.63
C LEU A 10 4.46 24.22 -0.82
N LYS A 11 3.88 23.14 -1.34
CA LYS A 11 2.44 23.07 -1.68
C LYS A 11 1.59 22.34 -0.65
N TRP A 12 2.21 21.64 0.31
CA TRP A 12 1.51 20.83 1.29
C TRP A 12 1.26 21.65 2.56
N GLU A 13 0.00 21.95 2.84
CA GLU A 13 -0.41 22.73 4.01
C GLU A 13 -0.89 21.78 5.11
N VAL A 14 -0.49 21.98 6.36
CA VAL A 14 -0.99 21.23 7.52
C VAL A 14 -1.31 22.22 8.63
N ARG A 15 -2.57 22.26 9.05
CA ARG A 15 -3.02 23.15 10.13
C ARG A 15 -3.14 22.40 11.45
N ALA A 16 -2.60 22.99 12.51
CA ALA A 16 -2.76 22.46 13.85
C ALA A 16 -4.21 22.62 14.34
N ASN A 17 -4.70 21.63 15.10
CA ASN A 17 -6.00 21.61 15.80
C ASN A 17 -7.28 21.85 14.96
N GLU A 18 -7.18 22.07 13.65
CA GLU A 18 -8.32 22.35 12.78
C GLU A 18 -8.93 21.06 12.19
N ARG A 19 -9.64 20.29 13.05
CA ARG A 19 -10.18 18.97 12.66
C ARG A 19 -11.14 19.00 11.47
N TYR A 20 -11.89 20.09 11.29
CA TYR A 20 -12.87 20.22 10.19
C TYR A 20 -12.18 20.28 8.83
N PHE A 21 -11.08 21.05 8.73
CA PHE A 21 -10.27 21.15 7.52
C PHE A 21 -9.75 19.78 7.08
N HIS A 22 -9.14 19.04 8.02
CA HIS A 22 -8.62 17.69 7.78
C HIS A 22 -9.72 16.70 7.38
N ARG A 23 -10.92 16.80 7.97
CA ARG A 23 -12.05 15.91 7.64
C ARG A 23 -12.61 16.16 6.24
N SER A 24 -12.60 17.42 5.79
CA SER A 24 -13.05 17.79 4.45
C SER A 24 -12.05 17.33 3.38
N CYS A 25 -10.76 17.50 3.63
CA CYS A 25 -9.69 17.16 2.68
C CYS A 25 -9.22 15.70 2.74
N ARG A 26 -9.78 14.88 3.63
CA ARG A 26 -9.47 13.45 3.74
C ARG A 26 -9.83 12.71 2.45
N ARG A 27 -8.92 11.84 1.99
CA ARG A 27 -9.17 10.97 0.83
C ARG A 27 -10.39 10.09 1.06
N LYS A 28 -11.42 10.32 0.26
CA LYS A 28 -12.57 9.45 0.11
C LYS A 28 -12.37 8.62 -1.15
N SER A 29 -12.61 7.32 -1.04
CA SER A 29 -12.66 6.42 -2.18
C SER A 29 -14.07 5.88 -2.32
N PHE A 30 -14.72 6.19 -3.43
CA PHE A 30 -15.93 5.50 -3.84
C PHE A 30 -15.65 4.79 -5.16
N LEU A 31 -15.85 3.46 -5.18
CA LEU A 31 -15.47 2.58 -6.30
C LEU A 31 -13.98 2.72 -6.68
N CYS A 32 -13.71 3.41 -7.80
CA CYS A 32 -12.39 3.62 -8.39
C CYS A 32 -11.93 5.09 -8.28
N PHE A 33 -12.84 6.01 -7.96
CA PHE A 33 -12.54 7.42 -7.85
C PHE A 33 -12.06 7.76 -6.44
N ARG A 34 -10.83 8.28 -6.36
CA ARG A 34 -10.23 8.78 -5.13
C ARG A 34 -10.21 10.31 -5.20
N TRP A 35 -10.85 10.96 -4.23
CA TRP A 35 -10.90 12.42 -4.11
C TRP A 35 -10.44 12.83 -2.72
N GLY A 36 -9.65 13.90 -2.61
CA GLY A 36 -9.08 14.38 -1.36
C GLY A 36 -7.55 14.36 -1.35
N ARG A 37 -6.95 15.22 -0.52
CA ARG A 37 -5.51 15.47 -0.49
C ARG A 37 -4.78 14.56 0.50
N TYR A 38 -5.31 14.36 1.71
CA TYR A 38 -4.62 13.63 2.79
C TYR A 38 -5.06 12.16 2.89
N ALA A 39 -4.12 11.24 3.07
CA ALA A 39 -4.39 9.84 3.33
C ALA A 39 -4.83 9.57 4.78
N ASP A 40 -5.65 8.52 4.95
CA ASP A 40 -5.98 7.99 6.27
C ASP A 40 -4.76 7.34 6.93
N ASN A 41 -4.67 7.36 8.26
CA ASN A 41 -3.58 6.72 9.01
C ASN A 41 -3.64 5.17 9.03
N VAL A 42 -4.55 4.57 8.25
CA VAL A 42 -4.70 3.12 8.17
C VAL A 42 -3.74 2.59 7.12
N VAL A 43 -2.73 1.84 7.56
CA VAL A 43 -1.94 1.03 6.63
C VAL A 43 -2.81 -0.11 6.14
N ARG A 44 -2.77 -0.37 4.83
CA ARG A 44 -3.45 -1.51 4.22
C ARG A 44 -2.39 -2.35 3.54
N SER A 45 -2.03 -3.45 4.16
CA SER A 45 -1.07 -4.43 3.61
C SER A 45 -1.79 -5.54 2.82
N TYR A 46 -3.13 -5.55 2.85
CA TYR A 46 -3.93 -6.54 2.16
C TYR A 46 -3.98 -6.29 0.65
N LYS A 47 -3.99 -7.38 -0.11
CA LYS A 47 -3.87 -7.39 -1.59
C LYS A 47 -5.14 -6.92 -2.30
N TYR A 48 -6.32 -7.21 -1.76
CA TYR A 48 -7.60 -6.88 -2.40
C TYR A 48 -8.56 -6.16 -1.45
N THR A 49 -9.30 -5.20 -1.98
CA THR A 49 -10.46 -4.64 -1.27
C THR A 49 -11.62 -5.64 -1.40
N PRO A 50 -12.55 -5.77 -0.43
CA PRO A 50 -13.64 -6.74 -0.51
C PRO A 50 -14.44 -6.71 -1.83
N LEU A 51 -14.58 -5.52 -2.43
CA LEU A 51 -15.26 -5.30 -3.70
C LEU A 51 -14.38 -5.58 -4.94
N THR A 52 -13.06 -5.48 -4.82
CA THR A 52 -12.12 -5.75 -5.93
C THR A 52 -11.54 -7.16 -5.91
N PHE A 53 -11.78 -7.92 -4.84
CA PHE A 53 -11.31 -9.29 -4.66
C PHE A 53 -11.73 -10.20 -5.81
N LEU A 54 -13.04 -10.30 -6.08
CA LEU A 54 -13.56 -11.24 -7.07
C LEU A 54 -13.02 -10.96 -8.50
N PRO A 55 -13.14 -9.73 -9.06
CA PRO A 55 -12.70 -9.49 -10.43
C PRO A 55 -11.19 -9.63 -10.61
N LEU A 56 -10.37 -9.15 -9.66
CA LEU A 56 -8.91 -9.25 -9.77
C LEU A 56 -8.41 -10.67 -9.53
N ASN A 57 -8.97 -11.39 -8.55
CA ASN A 57 -8.59 -12.78 -8.29
C ASN A 57 -8.93 -13.68 -9.47
N LEU A 58 -10.11 -13.54 -10.07
CA LEU A 58 -10.47 -14.27 -11.28
C LEU A 58 -9.53 -13.91 -12.44
N TYR A 59 -9.25 -12.63 -12.66
CA TYR A 59 -8.32 -12.19 -13.70
C TYR A 59 -6.93 -12.84 -13.52
N GLU A 60 -6.38 -12.85 -12.31
CA GLU A 60 -5.11 -13.51 -12.00
C GLU A 60 -5.15 -15.03 -12.20
N GLN A 61 -6.26 -15.68 -11.82
CA GLN A 61 -6.44 -17.10 -12.08
C GLN A 61 -6.47 -17.39 -13.58
N PHE A 62 -7.09 -16.54 -14.41
CA PHE A 62 -7.13 -16.71 -15.86
C PHE A 62 -5.82 -16.31 -16.58
N GLN A 63 -4.93 -15.55 -15.96
CA GLN A 63 -3.57 -15.35 -16.47
C GLN A 63 -2.75 -16.66 -16.50
N ARG A 64 -3.20 -17.72 -15.80
CA ARG A 64 -2.62 -19.06 -15.95
C ARG A 64 -3.12 -19.70 -17.25
N MET A 65 -2.20 -20.02 -18.15
CA MET A 65 -2.50 -20.60 -19.46
C MET A 65 -3.37 -21.86 -19.39
N ALA A 66 -3.27 -22.64 -18.32
CA ALA A 66 -4.12 -23.82 -18.10
C ALA A 66 -5.60 -23.46 -17.95
N ASN A 67 -5.91 -22.46 -17.13
CA ASN A 67 -7.30 -22.06 -16.88
C ASN A 67 -7.92 -21.43 -18.13
N LEU A 68 -7.13 -20.65 -18.90
CA LEU A 68 -7.54 -20.13 -20.20
C LEU A 68 -7.82 -21.26 -21.21
N PHE A 69 -6.97 -22.31 -21.24
CA PHE A 69 -7.16 -23.46 -22.11
C PHE A 69 -8.45 -24.23 -21.79
N PHE A 70 -8.72 -24.50 -20.51
CA PHE A 70 -9.97 -25.16 -20.10
C PHE A 70 -11.20 -24.31 -20.40
N LEU A 71 -11.11 -23.00 -20.19
CA LEU A 71 -12.19 -22.07 -20.54
C LEU A 71 -12.52 -22.13 -22.05
N LEU A 72 -11.49 -22.10 -22.90
CA LEU A 72 -11.67 -22.20 -24.36
C LEU A 72 -12.29 -23.54 -24.77
N ILE A 73 -11.89 -24.65 -24.13
CA ILE A 73 -12.50 -25.96 -24.37
C ILE A 73 -13.99 -25.95 -24.03
N VAL A 74 -14.39 -25.37 -22.90
CA VAL A 74 -15.82 -25.31 -22.57
C VAL A 74 -16.58 -24.48 -23.61
N VAL A 75 -16.06 -23.30 -23.99
CA VAL A 75 -16.72 -22.45 -24.99
C VAL A 75 -16.91 -23.20 -26.31
N LEU A 76 -15.92 -23.98 -26.74
CA LEU A 76 -16.03 -24.83 -27.94
C LEU A 76 -17.08 -25.95 -27.76
N GLN A 77 -17.23 -26.50 -26.55
CA GLN A 77 -18.22 -27.54 -26.21
C GLN A 77 -19.64 -26.99 -26.02
N CYS A 78 -19.84 -25.67 -25.95
CA CYS A 78 -21.17 -25.08 -26.01
C CYS A 78 -21.83 -25.23 -27.39
N VAL A 79 -21.06 -25.53 -28.45
CA VAL A 79 -21.59 -25.81 -29.79
C VAL A 79 -21.93 -27.31 -29.88
N PRO A 80 -23.22 -27.70 -29.87
CA PRO A 80 -23.63 -29.10 -29.83
C PRO A 80 -23.23 -29.89 -31.09
N ILE A 81 -22.89 -29.19 -32.19
CA ILE A 81 -22.45 -29.80 -33.45
C ILE A 81 -21.05 -30.43 -33.33
N ILE A 82 -20.22 -29.94 -32.41
CA ILE A 82 -18.81 -30.35 -32.25
C ILE A 82 -18.60 -31.09 -30.91
N ALA A 83 -19.53 -30.97 -29.97
CA ALA A 83 -19.40 -31.52 -28.63
C ALA A 83 -19.68 -33.03 -28.59
N THR A 84 -18.65 -33.82 -28.30
CA THR A 84 -18.78 -35.28 -28.08
C THR A 84 -19.08 -35.64 -26.61
N ILE A 85 -18.83 -34.70 -25.69
CA ILE A 85 -18.97 -34.86 -24.24
C ILE A 85 -19.87 -33.72 -23.73
N PRO A 86 -20.76 -33.97 -22.75
CA PRO A 86 -21.56 -32.91 -22.16
C PRO A 86 -20.71 -31.80 -21.56
N TRP A 87 -21.11 -30.55 -21.81
CA TRP A 87 -20.43 -29.32 -21.36
C TRP A 87 -20.22 -29.24 -19.84
N TYR A 88 -21.10 -29.87 -19.03
CA TYR A 88 -20.98 -29.85 -17.57
C TYR A 88 -19.79 -30.68 -17.07
N SER A 89 -19.35 -31.69 -17.82
CA SER A 89 -18.25 -32.58 -17.41
C SER A 89 -16.90 -31.87 -17.43
N THR A 90 -16.71 -30.90 -18.31
CA THR A 90 -15.49 -30.09 -18.40
C THR A 90 -15.56 -28.81 -17.57
N MET A 91 -16.76 -28.26 -17.36
CA MET A 91 -16.97 -27.11 -16.48
C MET A 91 -16.78 -27.44 -15.01
N LEU A 92 -17.22 -28.61 -14.56
CA LEU A 92 -17.21 -28.97 -13.14
C LEU A 92 -15.78 -29.00 -12.55
N PRO A 93 -14.78 -29.63 -13.18
CA PRO A 93 -13.39 -29.59 -12.69
C PRO A 93 -12.79 -28.19 -12.70
N LEU A 94 -13.10 -27.38 -13.73
CA LEU A 94 -12.61 -26.00 -13.83
C LEU A 94 -13.18 -25.15 -12.70
N LEU A 95 -14.50 -25.20 -12.49
CA LEU A 95 -15.19 -24.46 -11.44
C LEU A 95 -14.67 -24.86 -10.04
N PHE A 96 -14.51 -26.16 -9.79
CA PHE A 96 -13.97 -26.66 -8.53
C PHE A 96 -12.56 -26.11 -8.26
N VAL A 97 -11.67 -26.15 -9.25
CA VAL A 97 -10.30 -25.66 -9.11
C VAL A 97 -10.25 -24.14 -8.90
N LEU A 98 -11.07 -23.37 -9.63
CA LEU A 98 -11.17 -21.91 -9.45
C LEU A 98 -11.72 -21.56 -8.06
N LEU A 99 -12.72 -22.31 -7.58
CA LEU A 99 -13.32 -22.11 -6.27
C LEU A 99 -12.34 -22.43 -5.14
N VAL A 100 -11.68 -23.59 -5.17
CA VAL A 100 -10.70 -23.97 -4.12
C VAL A 100 -9.54 -22.98 -4.05
N ARG A 101 -9.01 -22.54 -5.20
CA ARG A 101 -7.97 -21.50 -5.23
C ARG A 101 -8.49 -20.17 -4.72
N GLY A 102 -9.68 -19.75 -5.16
CA GLY A 102 -10.32 -18.53 -4.70
C GLY A 102 -10.52 -18.52 -3.19
N CYS A 103 -11.02 -19.61 -2.60
CA CYS A 103 -11.20 -19.75 -1.16
C CYS A 103 -9.87 -19.73 -0.39
N LYS A 104 -8.83 -20.40 -0.91
CA LYS A 104 -7.49 -20.37 -0.28
C LYS A 104 -6.92 -18.95 -0.26
N ASP A 105 -7.02 -18.24 -1.38
CA ASP A 105 -6.50 -16.87 -1.48
C ASP A 105 -7.30 -15.93 -0.58
N LEU A 106 -8.63 -16.09 -0.53
CA LEU A 106 -9.50 -15.35 0.39
C LEU A 106 -9.14 -15.60 1.86
N ALA A 107 -8.91 -16.86 2.25
CA ALA A 107 -8.54 -17.19 3.63
C ALA A 107 -7.18 -16.58 4.01
N THR A 108 -6.22 -16.61 3.08
CA THR A 108 -4.90 -15.99 3.29
C THR A 108 -5.03 -14.47 3.49
N ASP A 109 -5.84 -13.80 2.69
CA ASP A 109 -6.07 -12.36 2.79
C ASP A 109 -6.87 -11.98 4.04
N LEU A 110 -7.87 -12.79 4.44
CA LEU A 110 -8.63 -12.58 5.69
C LEU A 110 -7.74 -12.75 6.92
N VAL A 111 -6.84 -13.74 6.93
CA VAL A 111 -5.85 -13.90 8.01
C VAL A 111 -4.93 -12.69 8.08
N SER A 112 -4.48 -12.19 6.93
CA SER A 112 -3.68 -10.95 6.88
C SER A 112 -4.47 -9.76 7.47
N LEU A 113 -5.75 -9.62 7.13
CA LEU A 113 -6.62 -8.54 7.62
C LEU A 113 -6.91 -8.66 9.13
N SER A 114 -7.09 -9.88 9.64
CA SER A 114 -7.22 -10.17 11.06
C SER A 114 -5.94 -9.84 11.83
N PHE A 115 -4.76 -10.15 11.28
CA PHE A 115 -3.49 -9.78 11.87
C PHE A 115 -3.31 -8.25 11.94
N MET A 116 -3.79 -7.52 10.92
CA MET A 116 -3.78 -6.06 10.93
C MET A 116 -4.72 -5.46 11.99
N SER A 117 -5.91 -6.03 12.20
CA SER A 117 -6.81 -5.60 13.29
C SER A 117 -6.23 -5.91 14.67
N PHE A 118 -5.56 -7.04 14.81
CA PHE A 118 -4.92 -7.43 16.08
C PHE A 118 -3.69 -6.57 16.40
N SER A 119 -2.91 -6.16 15.40
CA SER A 119 -1.78 -5.24 15.56
C SER A 119 -2.19 -3.84 16.01
N GLN A 120 -3.47 -3.45 15.90
CA GLN A 120 -3.96 -2.18 16.47
C GLN A 120 -4.34 -2.30 17.96
N SER A 121 -4.40 -3.52 18.51
CA SER A 121 -4.84 -3.78 19.88
C SER A 121 -3.83 -4.67 20.62
N ILE A 122 -2.59 -4.20 20.83
CA ILE A 122 -1.75 -4.49 22.00
C ILE A 122 -0.72 -3.36 22.12
N LEU A 123 -0.87 -2.56 23.17
CA LEU A 123 0.16 -1.85 23.94
C LEU A 123 1.59 -1.79 23.30
N PHE A 124 1.85 -0.80 22.45
CA PHE A 124 3.22 -0.31 22.22
C PHE A 124 3.19 1.22 22.10
N CYS A 125 3.33 1.88 23.24
CA CYS A 125 3.14 3.31 23.47
C CYS A 125 4.27 4.20 22.89
N CYS A 126 4.95 3.81 21.80
CA CYS A 126 6.11 4.59 21.33
C CYS A 126 6.42 4.53 19.83
N LEU A 127 5.60 3.87 19.01
CA LEU A 127 5.75 3.88 17.56
C LEU A 127 4.83 4.95 16.98
N SER A 128 5.39 6.07 16.54
CA SER A 128 4.68 7.05 15.74
C SER A 128 4.08 6.35 14.52
N GLN A 129 2.74 6.24 14.47
CA GLN A 129 2.04 5.61 13.34
C GLN A 129 2.03 6.51 12.10
N ALA A 130 2.59 7.72 12.20
CA ALA A 130 2.62 8.80 11.23
C ALA A 130 3.96 9.55 11.33
N ASP A 131 4.29 10.38 10.33
CA ASP A 131 5.43 11.29 10.41
C ASP A 131 5.01 12.53 11.20
N LEU A 132 5.70 12.80 12.31
CA LEU A 132 5.36 13.84 13.29
C LEU A 132 6.40 14.96 13.26
N LEU A 133 5.94 16.21 13.18
CA LEU A 133 6.76 17.38 13.48
C LEU A 133 6.89 17.53 14.99
N LEU A 134 8.12 17.58 15.50
CA LEU A 134 8.43 17.75 16.91
C LEU A 134 8.09 19.18 17.36
N LEU A 135 7.09 19.32 18.24
CA LEU A 135 6.69 20.62 18.80
C LEU A 135 7.29 20.83 20.19
N PHE A 136 7.22 19.80 21.04
CA PHE A 136 7.70 19.86 22.41
C PHE A 136 8.12 18.46 22.89
N SER A 137 9.14 18.42 23.73
CA SER A 137 9.63 17.23 24.42
C SER A 137 9.92 17.60 25.87
N THR A 138 9.77 16.63 26.78
CA THR A 138 10.01 16.80 28.22
C THR A 138 11.46 17.13 28.56
N GLU A 139 12.41 16.82 27.68
CA GLU A 139 13.83 17.09 27.92
C GLU A 139 14.20 18.57 27.75
N PRO A 140 15.30 19.02 28.39
CA PRO A 140 15.80 20.38 28.22
C PRO A 140 16.01 20.71 26.74
N HIS A 141 15.64 21.93 26.36
CA HIS A 141 15.66 22.41 24.96
C HIS A 141 14.78 21.59 24.00
N SER A 142 13.84 20.80 24.53
CA SER A 142 12.98 19.89 23.76
C SER A 142 13.75 18.98 22.80
N LEU A 143 14.85 18.41 23.30
CA LEU A 143 15.57 17.35 22.63
C LEU A 143 14.80 16.03 22.71
N CYS A 144 15.01 15.19 21.71
CA CYS A 144 14.41 13.88 21.60
C CYS A 144 15.45 12.91 21.04
N TYR A 145 15.59 11.73 21.64
CA TYR A 145 16.44 10.68 21.11
C TYR A 145 15.59 9.62 20.44
N VAL A 146 15.95 9.27 19.20
CA VAL A 146 15.26 8.30 18.38
C VAL A 146 16.20 7.20 17.93
N GLU A 147 15.70 5.98 18.01
CA GLU A 147 16.32 4.82 17.41
C GLU A 147 15.74 4.64 15.99
N THR A 148 16.63 4.53 15.01
CA THR A 148 16.29 4.35 13.59
C THR A 148 16.70 2.97 13.05
N ALA A 149 16.89 1.99 13.94
CA ALA A 149 17.30 0.64 13.57
C ALA A 149 16.31 -0.01 12.58
N ASP A 150 15.01 0.23 12.74
CA ASP A 150 13.96 -0.31 11.88
C ASP A 150 13.88 0.36 10.50
N ILE A 151 14.48 1.54 10.33
CA ILE A 151 14.40 2.33 9.09
C ILE A 151 15.69 2.17 8.28
N ASP A 152 16.83 2.52 8.87
CA ASP A 152 18.14 2.59 8.20
C ASP A 152 19.10 1.47 8.65
N GLY A 153 18.72 0.65 9.64
CA GLY A 153 19.61 -0.37 10.22
C GLY A 153 20.72 0.20 11.11
N GLU A 154 20.73 1.51 11.34
CA GLU A 154 21.69 2.16 12.24
C GLU A 154 21.32 1.91 13.71
N THR A 155 22.31 1.48 14.50
CA THR A 155 22.15 1.18 15.94
C THR A 155 22.36 2.40 16.84
N ASN A 156 22.90 3.49 16.28
CA ASN A 156 23.16 4.71 17.04
C ASN A 156 21.87 5.50 17.27
N LEU A 157 21.74 6.06 18.47
CA LEU A 157 20.67 7.00 18.78
C LEU A 157 20.92 8.31 18.02
N LYS A 158 19.94 8.72 17.22
CA LYS A 158 19.93 10.05 16.59
C LYS A 158 19.16 11.00 17.51
N PHE A 159 19.65 12.22 17.69
CA PHE A 159 18.89 13.24 18.40
C PHE A 159 18.12 14.12 17.39
N ARG A 160 16.97 14.61 17.84
CA ARG A 160 16.07 15.52 17.12
C ARG A 160 15.69 16.64 18.08
N GLN A 161 15.43 17.83 17.55
CA GLN A 161 15.18 19.01 18.38
C GLN A 161 13.92 19.74 17.89
N ALA A 162 13.08 20.15 18.84
CA ALA A 162 11.97 21.03 18.54
C ALA A 162 12.46 22.46 18.23
N LEU A 163 11.61 23.28 17.62
CA LEU A 163 11.93 24.69 17.47
C LEU A 163 12.03 25.36 18.83
N SER A 164 12.96 26.30 18.96
CA SER A 164 13.13 27.07 20.20
C SER A 164 11.86 27.84 20.57
N VAL A 165 11.16 28.38 19.57
CA VAL A 165 9.91 29.14 19.75
C VAL A 165 8.80 28.26 20.31
N THR A 166 8.65 27.03 19.81
CA THR A 166 7.65 26.09 20.34
C THR A 166 8.05 25.59 21.72
N HIS A 167 9.34 25.39 21.98
CA HIS A 167 9.82 25.03 23.31
C HIS A 167 9.44 26.09 24.35
N THR A 168 9.79 27.37 24.15
CA THR A 168 9.56 28.42 25.16
C THR A 168 8.07 28.65 25.45
N GLU A 169 7.22 28.58 24.42
CA GLU A 169 5.79 28.90 24.53
C GLU A 169 4.95 27.72 25.02
N LEU A 170 5.36 26.49 24.70
CA LEU A 170 4.63 25.29 25.12
C LEU A 170 5.13 24.76 26.48
N ASN A 171 6.35 25.13 26.89
CA ASN A 171 6.93 24.74 28.18
C ASN A 171 6.31 25.57 29.31
N GLY A 172 5.29 25.02 29.97
CA GLY A 172 4.62 25.59 31.13
C GLY A 172 3.79 24.56 31.88
N ASP A 173 3.20 24.96 33.01
CA ASP A 173 2.48 24.05 33.93
C ASP A 173 1.28 23.34 33.27
N SER A 174 0.74 23.89 32.17
CA SER A 174 -0.42 23.38 31.43
C SER A 174 -0.12 23.09 29.96
N VAL A 175 0.93 22.31 29.67
CA VAL A 175 1.36 21.91 28.30
C VAL A 175 0.19 21.51 27.38
N LYS A 176 -0.79 20.75 27.91
CA LYS A 176 -1.93 20.25 27.14
C LYS A 176 -2.88 21.36 26.66
N GLU A 177 -3.07 22.40 27.47
CA GLU A 177 -3.94 23.54 27.12
C GLU A 177 -3.26 24.40 26.07
N ASN A 178 -1.97 24.68 26.26
CA ASN A 178 -1.14 25.40 25.28
C ASN A 178 -1.10 24.65 23.94
N LEU A 179 -1.00 23.31 23.97
CA LEU A 179 -1.08 22.48 22.77
C LEU A 179 -2.45 22.52 22.10
N ALA A 180 -3.54 22.64 22.85
CA ALA A 180 -4.90 22.72 22.30
C ALA A 180 -5.18 24.11 21.69
N ALA A 181 -4.55 25.16 22.22
CA ALA A 181 -4.61 26.51 21.69
C ALA A 181 -3.64 26.74 20.52
N PHE A 182 -2.69 25.83 20.27
CA PHE A 182 -1.71 25.93 19.19
C PHE A 182 -2.40 25.95 17.81
N ASP A 183 -2.20 27.02 17.06
CA ASP A 183 -2.85 27.34 15.78
C ASP A 183 -1.85 27.48 14.62
N GLY A 184 -0.64 26.92 14.78
CA GLY A 184 0.41 26.96 13.76
C GLY A 184 0.01 26.29 12.44
N ILE A 185 0.42 26.91 11.33
CA ILE A 185 0.23 26.40 9.97
C ILE A 185 1.59 25.98 9.42
N VAL A 186 1.72 24.72 9.01
CA VAL A 186 2.95 24.19 8.43
C VAL A 186 2.79 24.07 6.93
N TRP A 187 3.71 24.69 6.19
CA TRP A 187 3.87 24.54 4.75
C TRP A 187 5.08 23.64 4.48
N CYS A 188 4.89 22.50 3.83
CA CYS A 188 5.99 21.60 3.50
C CYS A 188 5.96 21.13 2.05
N GLU A 189 7.02 20.41 1.69
CA GLU A 189 7.10 19.68 0.42
C GLU A 189 5.97 18.64 0.28
N GLU A 190 5.73 18.18 -0.94
CA GLU A 190 4.80 17.07 -1.18
C GLU A 190 5.38 15.75 -0.63
N PRO A 191 4.52 14.78 -0.24
CA PRO A 191 4.97 13.50 0.30
C PRO A 191 5.87 12.78 -0.71
N ASN A 192 7.11 12.54 -0.30
CA ASN A 192 8.15 11.92 -1.11
C ASN A 192 8.77 10.72 -0.39
N GLY A 193 9.50 9.88 -1.14
CA GLY A 193 10.25 8.76 -0.58
C GLY A 193 11.64 9.13 -0.04
N ASN A 194 12.04 10.41 -0.04
CA ASN A 194 13.38 10.76 0.45
C ASN A 194 13.37 10.90 1.97
N LEU A 195 13.96 9.92 2.68
CA LEU A 195 13.98 9.87 4.15
C LEU A 195 14.88 10.96 4.77
N HIS A 196 15.93 11.38 4.08
CA HIS A 196 16.95 12.29 4.63
C HIS A 196 16.70 13.76 4.31
N SER A 197 15.88 14.05 3.31
CA SER A 197 15.53 15.43 2.94
C SER A 197 14.13 15.72 3.41
N PHE A 198 13.95 16.76 4.21
CA PHE A 198 12.66 17.36 4.51
C PHE A 198 12.83 18.87 4.53
N LYS A 199 11.91 19.58 3.88
CA LYS A 199 11.85 21.03 3.86
C LYS A 199 10.44 21.50 4.15
N GLY A 200 10.32 22.43 5.07
CA GLY A 200 9.07 23.10 5.36
C GLY A 200 9.27 24.42 6.10
N GLU A 201 8.17 25.04 6.42
CA GLU A 201 8.08 26.32 7.10
C GLU A 201 6.87 26.31 8.03
N LEU A 202 7.09 26.61 9.30
CA LEU A 202 6.05 26.81 10.31
C LEU A 202 5.71 28.29 10.36
N HIS A 203 4.46 28.63 10.08
CA HIS A 203 3.90 29.96 10.24
C HIS A 203 3.12 29.99 11.55
N TRP A 204 3.62 30.75 12.53
CA TRP A 204 2.98 30.86 13.83
C TRP A 204 3.19 32.23 14.45
N LYS A 205 2.14 32.81 15.05
CA LYS A 205 2.14 34.17 15.65
C LYS A 205 2.69 35.29 14.73
N GLY A 206 2.54 35.14 13.41
CA GLY A 206 3.04 36.11 12.42
C GLY A 206 4.53 35.96 12.07
N GLU A 207 5.22 34.98 12.67
CA GLU A 207 6.61 34.64 12.36
C GLU A 207 6.70 33.37 11.51
N HIS A 208 7.82 33.28 10.79
CA HIS A 208 8.12 32.22 9.84
C HIS A 208 9.36 31.46 10.29
N HIS A 209 9.22 30.16 10.54
CA HIS A 209 10.32 29.33 11.00
C HIS A 209 10.61 28.18 10.04
N LEU A 210 11.87 28.07 9.61
CA LEU A 210 12.32 27.01 8.72
C LEU A 210 12.35 25.66 9.42
N LEU A 211 11.87 24.64 8.73
CA LEU A 211 11.81 23.25 9.19
C LEU A 211 12.70 22.37 8.32
N ASP A 212 13.65 21.73 8.98
CA ASP A 212 14.51 20.69 8.40
C ASP A 212 14.18 19.29 8.94
N THR A 213 14.85 18.26 8.41
CA THR A 213 14.71 16.86 8.83
C THR A 213 14.93 16.65 10.34
N ASP A 214 15.68 17.52 11.01
CA ASP A 214 15.96 17.44 12.45
C ASP A 214 14.75 17.72 13.35
N HIS A 215 13.71 18.31 12.79
CA HIS A 215 12.44 18.57 13.49
C HIS A 215 11.40 17.47 13.19
N LEU A 216 11.70 16.50 12.32
CA LEU A 216 10.76 15.47 11.88
C LEU A 216 11.08 14.11 12.52
N LEU A 217 10.06 13.49 13.11
CA LEU A 217 10.07 12.11 13.57
C LEU A 217 9.35 11.25 12.54
N LEU A 218 10.08 10.36 11.89
CA LEU A 218 9.51 9.47 10.88
C LEU A 218 8.65 8.40 11.54
N ARG A 219 7.69 7.87 10.79
CA ARG A 219 6.94 6.67 11.18
C ARG A 219 7.91 5.56 11.57
N GLY A 220 7.61 4.79 12.61
CA GLY A 220 8.45 3.63 12.95
C GLY A 220 9.73 3.97 13.72
N THR A 221 10.04 5.24 13.98
CA THR A 221 11.09 5.58 14.94
C THR A 221 10.63 5.21 16.35
N VAL A 222 11.54 4.64 17.14
CA VAL A 222 11.27 4.35 18.56
C VAL A 222 11.93 5.44 19.40
N LEU A 223 11.15 6.10 20.26
CA LEU A 223 11.70 7.09 21.19
C LEU A 223 12.50 6.38 22.28
N ARG A 224 13.68 6.92 22.59
CA ARG A 224 14.56 6.44 23.67
C ARG A 224 14.91 7.62 24.56
N ASN A 225 15.22 7.34 25.82
CA ASN A 225 15.71 8.33 26.80
C ASN A 225 14.89 9.64 26.86
N THR A 226 13.60 9.57 26.49
CA THR A 226 12.65 10.68 26.50
C THR A 226 11.29 10.12 26.87
N ASN A 227 10.62 10.75 27.85
CA ASN A 227 9.38 10.22 28.39
C ASN A 227 8.18 10.54 27.50
N ILE A 228 8.01 11.83 27.17
CA ILE A 228 6.85 12.29 26.41
C ILE A 228 7.31 13.26 25.35
N VAL A 229 6.83 13.02 24.13
CA VAL A 229 7.03 13.89 22.98
C VAL A 229 5.67 14.27 22.41
N TYR A 230 5.52 15.55 22.14
CA TYR A 230 4.37 16.14 21.51
C TYR A 230 4.74 16.61 20.12
N GLY A 231 3.93 16.24 19.14
CA GLY A 231 4.17 16.60 17.76
C GLY A 231 2.91 16.68 16.92
N LEU A 232 3.02 17.43 15.83
CA LEU A 232 1.97 17.59 14.82
C LEU A 232 2.14 16.56 13.72
N ALA A 233 1.12 15.76 13.44
CA ALA A 233 1.17 14.81 12.33
C ALA A 233 1.15 15.54 10.98
N ILE A 234 2.25 15.42 10.21
CA ILE A 234 2.38 16.00 8.87
C ILE A 234 1.89 15.00 7.82
N TYR A 235 2.44 13.79 7.83
CA TYR A 235 2.11 12.74 6.87
C TYR A 235 1.53 11.52 7.57
N THR A 236 0.38 11.04 7.08
CA THR A 236 -0.35 9.92 7.67
C THR A 236 -0.53 8.78 6.68
N GLY A 237 -0.48 7.54 7.17
CA GLY A 237 -0.70 6.34 6.36
C GLY A 237 0.13 6.33 5.06
N SER A 238 -0.52 6.17 3.90
CA SER A 238 0.18 6.04 2.62
C SER A 238 1.02 7.26 2.22
N ASP A 239 0.78 8.42 2.82
CA ASP A 239 1.55 9.63 2.51
C ASP A 239 2.85 9.72 3.34
N SER A 240 3.05 8.85 4.35
CA SER A 240 4.29 8.83 5.13
C SER A 240 5.49 8.44 4.27
N LYS A 241 6.67 9.03 4.54
CA LYS A 241 7.86 8.88 3.70
C LYS A 241 8.31 7.43 3.53
N ILE A 242 8.23 6.65 4.60
CA ILE A 242 8.57 5.22 4.58
C ILE A 242 7.61 4.44 3.67
N LEU A 243 6.31 4.72 3.73
CA LEU A 243 5.32 4.01 2.93
C LEU A 243 5.36 4.41 1.45
N GLN A 244 5.85 5.62 1.14
CA GLN A 244 6.21 6.01 -0.22
C GLN A 244 7.40 5.19 -0.75
N ASN A 245 8.36 4.82 0.11
CA ASN A 245 9.49 3.95 -0.26
C ASN A 245 9.14 2.47 -0.37
N CYS A 246 8.13 1.99 0.35
CA CYS A 246 7.73 0.57 0.30
C CYS A 246 7.22 0.13 -1.07
N GLY A 247 6.95 1.05 -1.99
CA GLY A 247 6.49 0.76 -3.34
C GLY A 247 5.10 0.12 -3.38
N LYS A 248 4.60 -0.13 -4.58
CA LYS A 248 3.33 -0.86 -4.76
C LYS A 248 3.57 -2.34 -4.52
N LEU A 249 2.69 -2.97 -3.74
CA LEU A 249 2.66 -4.42 -3.55
C LEU A 249 2.55 -5.12 -4.92
N LYS A 250 3.66 -5.72 -5.38
CA LYS A 250 3.70 -6.54 -6.59
C LYS A 250 3.58 -8.01 -6.23
N LEU A 251 2.88 -8.76 -7.08
CA LEU A 251 2.67 -10.18 -6.88
C LEU A 251 3.87 -10.98 -7.31
N LYS A 252 4.46 -11.68 -6.33
CA LYS A 252 5.56 -12.60 -6.58
C LYS A 252 4.97 -13.89 -7.16
N LYS A 253 5.35 -14.23 -8.40
CA LYS A 253 5.06 -15.54 -9.01
C LYS A 253 6.20 -16.50 -8.68
N THR A 254 5.88 -17.75 -8.37
CA THR A 254 6.92 -18.75 -8.07
C THR A 254 7.58 -19.24 -9.36
N GLN A 255 8.84 -19.69 -9.28
CA GLN A 255 9.54 -20.28 -10.42
C GLN A 255 8.83 -21.53 -10.95
N VAL A 256 8.23 -22.32 -10.03
CA VAL A 256 7.41 -23.48 -10.38
C VAL A 256 6.18 -23.06 -11.18
N GLU A 257 5.52 -21.96 -10.84
CA GLU A 257 4.35 -21.46 -11.59
C GLU A 257 4.74 -21.02 -13.00
N ILE A 258 5.89 -20.38 -13.17
CA ILE A 258 6.43 -20.01 -14.49
C ILE A 258 6.72 -21.27 -15.32
N LEU A 259 7.38 -22.26 -14.71
CA LEU A 259 7.68 -23.54 -15.35
C LEU A 259 6.40 -24.30 -15.74
N LEU A 260 5.42 -24.38 -14.85
CA LEU A 260 4.14 -25.04 -15.12
C LEU A 260 3.40 -24.38 -16.30
N ASN A 261 3.38 -23.05 -16.35
CA ASN A 261 2.79 -22.33 -17.49
C ASN A 261 3.51 -22.67 -18.81
N LYS A 262 4.84 -22.83 -18.78
CA LYS A 262 5.62 -23.26 -19.95
C LYS A 262 5.31 -24.71 -20.34
N THR A 263 5.19 -25.62 -19.38
CA THR A 263 4.83 -27.04 -19.65
C THR A 263 3.45 -27.16 -20.28
N VAL A 264 2.47 -26.38 -19.81
CA VAL A 264 1.11 -26.37 -20.37
C VAL A 264 1.12 -25.94 -21.84
N LEU A 265 1.93 -24.95 -22.22
CA LEU A 265 2.10 -24.56 -23.62
C LEU A 265 2.66 -25.70 -24.47
N VAL A 266 3.68 -26.41 -23.99
CA VAL A 266 4.27 -27.55 -24.70
C VAL A 266 3.24 -28.68 -24.88
N VAL A 267 2.46 -29.00 -23.85
CA VAL A 267 1.41 -30.03 -23.93
C VAL A 267 0.31 -29.63 -24.91
N ARG A 268 -0.08 -28.34 -24.92
CA ARG A 268 -1.06 -27.80 -25.87
C ARG A 268 -0.59 -27.98 -27.31
N GLU A 269 0.65 -27.62 -27.62
CA GLU A 269 1.20 -27.75 -28.98
C GLU A 269 1.31 -29.22 -29.40
N ARG A 270 1.75 -30.11 -28.50
CA ARG A 270 1.80 -31.56 -28.81
C ARG A 270 0.42 -32.16 -29.10
N LYS A 271 -0.60 -31.81 -28.30
CA LYS A 271 -1.98 -32.28 -28.55
C LYS A 271 -2.55 -31.75 -29.87
N LYS A 272 -2.21 -30.52 -30.25
CA LYS A 272 -2.60 -29.94 -31.54
C LYS A 272 -2.01 -30.74 -32.70
N LEU A 273 -0.73 -31.12 -32.59
CA LEU A 273 -0.05 -31.92 -33.61
C LEU A 273 -0.69 -33.32 -33.76
N SER A 274 -0.99 -34.00 -32.66
CA SER A 274 -1.63 -35.34 -32.70
C SER A 274 -3.05 -35.30 -33.29
N PHE A 275 -3.78 -34.21 -33.05
CA PHE A 275 -5.11 -34.01 -33.62
C PHE A 275 -5.04 -33.76 -35.13
N LEU A 276 -4.11 -32.92 -35.59
CA LEU A 276 -3.87 -32.68 -37.01
C LEU A 276 -3.46 -33.97 -37.74
N SER A 277 -2.58 -34.79 -37.14
CA SER A 277 -2.20 -36.08 -37.75
C SER A 277 -3.39 -37.04 -37.86
N ALA A 278 -4.26 -37.09 -36.84
CA ALA A 278 -5.46 -37.94 -36.88
C ALA A 278 -6.44 -37.49 -37.98
N LEU A 279 -6.65 -36.18 -38.13
CA LEU A 279 -7.46 -35.61 -39.21
C LEU A 279 -6.93 -35.96 -40.60
N ILE A 280 -5.62 -35.86 -40.80
CA ILE A 280 -4.97 -36.20 -42.08
C ILE A 280 -5.15 -37.70 -42.38
N VAL A 281 -4.95 -38.57 -41.39
CA VAL A 281 -5.14 -40.02 -41.57
C VAL A 281 -6.60 -40.33 -41.89
N GLN A 282 -7.55 -39.72 -41.19
CA GLN A 282 -8.98 -39.91 -41.47
C GLN A 282 -9.33 -39.49 -42.91
N SER A 283 -8.89 -38.31 -43.34
CA SER A 283 -9.10 -37.87 -44.73
C SER A 283 -8.46 -38.80 -45.76
N LEU A 284 -7.28 -39.37 -45.50
CA LEU A 284 -6.64 -40.32 -46.42
C LEU A 284 -7.39 -41.65 -46.50
N VAL A 285 -7.90 -42.16 -45.37
CA VAL A 285 -8.72 -43.38 -45.31
C VAL A 285 -10.05 -43.17 -46.05
N ASP A 286 -10.70 -42.02 -45.85
CA ASP A 286 -11.94 -41.68 -46.56
C ASP A 286 -11.69 -41.60 -48.08
N LEU A 287 -10.54 -41.05 -48.50
CA LEU A 287 -10.16 -40.94 -49.91
C LEU A 287 -9.86 -42.32 -50.54
N LEU A 288 -9.18 -43.21 -49.81
CA LEU A 288 -8.91 -44.59 -50.22
C LEU A 288 -10.17 -45.45 -50.29
N SER A 289 -11.17 -45.16 -49.45
CA SER A 289 -12.45 -45.88 -49.46
C SER A 289 -13.35 -45.50 -50.65
N CYS A 290 -13.08 -44.35 -51.28
CA CYS A 290 -13.79 -43.86 -52.46
C CYS A 290 -13.18 -44.31 -53.80
N ILE A 291 -11.97 -44.88 -53.80
CA ILE A 291 -11.26 -45.43 -54.98
C ILE A 291 -11.55 -46.92 -55.08
#